data_AF-A0A9N9K356-F1
#
_entry.id   AF-A0A9N9K356-F1
#
_cell.length_a   1.000
_cell.length_b   1.000
_cell.length_c   1.000
_cell.angle_alpha   90.00
_cell.angle_beta   90.00
_cell.angle_gamma   90.00
#
_symmetry.space_group_name_H-M   'P 1'
#
loop_
_entity.id
_entity.type
_entity.pdbx_description
1 polymer ?
#
loop_
_entity_poly.entity_id
_entity_poly.type
_entity_poly.pdbx_seq_one_letter_code
_entity_poly.pdbx_strand_id
1 'polypeptide(L)'
;AINSLTADDFIIGGKNIICEIDESKFKKYKDFWIVGGVERTEKKKCFFILTDNREAATLRNIIKQHARERSIIHTDKWHGYSHLDSLNMKHRRVNHSKNKIERGT
;
A
#
# COMPACT_ATOMS: atom_id res chain seq x y z
N ALA A 1 -26.65 -6.90 -7.51
CA ALA A 1 -25.24 -7.05 -7.87
C ALA A 1 -24.69 -5.67 -8.25
N ILE A 2 -23.46 -5.34 -7.87
CA ILE A 2 -22.79 -4.13 -8.37
C ILE A 2 -22.39 -4.43 -9.81
N ASN A 3 -22.98 -3.72 -10.78
CA ASN A 3 -22.86 -4.03 -12.21
C ASN A 3 -21.65 -3.36 -12.89
N SER A 4 -20.83 -2.60 -12.16
CA SER A 4 -19.63 -1.97 -12.69
C SER A 4 -18.72 -1.53 -11.55
N LEU A 5 -17.41 -1.78 -11.67
CA LEU A 5 -16.38 -1.20 -10.81
C LEU A 5 -15.92 0.12 -11.42
N THR A 6 -15.72 1.11 -10.57
CA THR A 6 -15.18 2.42 -10.95
C THR A 6 -13.71 2.52 -10.52
N ALA A 7 -12.98 3.50 -11.05
CA ALA A 7 -11.61 3.78 -10.61
C ALA A 7 -11.52 4.04 -9.09
N ASP A 8 -12.56 4.66 -8.51
CA ASP A 8 -12.66 4.97 -7.08
C ASP A 8 -12.82 3.74 -6.18
N ASP A 9 -13.18 2.59 -6.74
CA ASP A 9 -13.27 1.33 -6.00
C ASP A 9 -11.89 0.71 -5.73
N PHE A 10 -10.88 1.08 -6.53
CA PHE A 10 -9.49 0.68 -6.38
C PHE A 10 -8.62 1.72 -5.66
N ILE A 11 -9.25 2.75 -5.08
CA ILE A 11 -8.59 3.75 -4.25
C ILE A 11 -8.99 3.53 -2.79
N ILE A 12 -7.98 3.35 -1.95
CA ILE A 12 -8.14 3.11 -0.51
C ILE A 12 -7.80 4.36 0.31
N GLY A 13 -8.24 4.37 1.56
CA GLY A 13 -7.73 5.33 2.53
C GLY A 13 -8.46 6.67 2.54
N GLY A 14 -7.82 7.65 3.18
CA GLY A 14 -8.36 8.97 3.46
C GLY A 14 -7.96 9.43 4.85
N LYS A 15 -8.44 10.61 5.25
CA LYS A 15 -8.11 11.20 6.56
C LYS A 15 -8.39 10.21 7.69
N ASN A 16 -7.36 9.89 8.47
CA ASN A 16 -7.40 8.97 9.61
C ASN A 16 -7.73 7.51 9.28
N ILE A 17 -7.74 7.12 8.00
CA ILE A 17 -7.90 5.72 7.59
C ILE A 17 -6.51 5.07 7.53
N ILE A 18 -6.41 3.88 8.12
CA ILE A 18 -5.20 3.07 8.08
C ILE A 18 -5.26 2.19 6.82
N CYS A 19 -4.19 2.21 6.04
CA CYS A 19 -3.99 1.35 4.88
C CYS A 19 -2.76 0.48 5.10
N GLU A 20 -2.91 -0.82 4.93
CA GLU A 20 -1.79 -1.77 4.94
C GLU A 20 -1.39 -2.05 3.51
N ILE A 21 -0.11 -1.90 3.20
CA ILE A 21 0.44 -2.08 1.85
C ILE A 21 1.63 -3.02 1.94
N ASP A 22 1.67 -4.00 1.03
CA ASP A 22 2.69 -5.04 0.98
C ASP A 22 2.96 -5.51 -0.46
N GLU A 23 4.10 -6.17 -0.67
CA GLU A 23 4.50 -6.73 -1.96
C GLU A 23 4.66 -8.24 -1.91
N SER A 24 4.12 -8.90 -2.92
CA SER A 24 4.28 -10.33 -3.12
C SER A 24 4.97 -10.63 -4.45
N LYS A 25 6.03 -11.44 -4.40
CA LYS A 25 6.73 -11.92 -5.59
C LYS A 25 6.10 -13.20 -6.11
N PHE A 26 5.72 -13.21 -7.39
CA PHE A 26 5.24 -14.40 -8.09
C PHE A 26 6.33 -14.86 -9.06
N LYS A 27 6.74 -16.14 -8.96
CA LYS A 27 7.82 -16.71 -9.79
C LYS A 27 7.40 -17.92 -10.63
N LYS A 28 6.27 -18.56 -10.30
CA LYS A 28 5.92 -19.89 -10.83
C LYS A 28 5.54 -19.88 -12.32
N TYR A 29 4.95 -18.80 -12.81
CA TYR A 29 4.42 -18.71 -14.19
C TYR A 29 5.09 -17.61 -15.01
N LYS A 30 5.34 -16.46 -14.37
CA LYS A 30 6.11 -15.32 -14.86
C LYS A 30 6.82 -14.71 -13.65
N ASP A 31 7.94 -14.02 -13.84
CA ASP A 31 8.63 -13.29 -12.78
C ASP A 31 8.06 -11.87 -12.71
N PHE A 32 7.20 -11.61 -11.72
CA PHE A 32 6.59 -10.30 -11.48
C PHE A 32 6.27 -10.11 -10.01
N TRP A 33 5.91 -8.88 -9.67
CA TRP A 33 5.47 -8.48 -8.34
C TRP A 33 4.01 -8.03 -8.39
N ILE A 34 3.30 -8.27 -7.29
CA ILE A 34 2.02 -7.63 -7.02
C ILE A 34 2.22 -6.75 -5.79
N VAL A 35 1.90 -5.47 -5.93
CA VAL A 35 1.77 -4.54 -4.79
C VAL A 35 0.29 -4.49 -4.43
N GLY A 36 -0.03 -4.92 -3.21
CA GLY A 36 -1.38 -4.97 -2.69
C GLY A 36 -1.58 -3.98 -1.57
N GLY A 37 -2.78 -3.40 -1.48
CA GLY A 37 -3.15 -2.53 -0.37
C GLY A 37 -4.57 -2.80 0.11
N VAL A 38 -4.82 -2.70 1.41
CA VAL A 38 -6.16 -2.82 2.01
C VAL A 38 -6.38 -1.77 3.09
N GLU A 39 -7.55 -1.16 3.13
CA GLU A 39 -7.93 -0.28 4.25
C GLU A 39 -8.47 -1.07 5.45
N ARG A 40 -8.08 -0.65 6.65
CA ARG A 40 -8.63 -1.18 7.91
C ARG A 40 -9.96 -0.52 8.25
N THR A 41 -10.95 -0.71 7.38
CA THR A 41 -12.35 -0.34 7.60
C THR A 41 -13.23 -1.60 7.49
N GLU A 42 -14.53 -1.48 7.74
CA GLU A 42 -15.50 -2.55 7.48
C GLU A 42 -15.68 -2.82 5.98
N LYS A 43 -15.50 -1.80 5.13
CA LYS A 43 -15.64 -1.92 3.68
C LYS A 43 -14.52 -2.72 3.04
N LYS A 44 -13.33 -2.78 3.68
CA LYS A 44 -12.16 -3.53 3.21
C LYS A 44 -11.82 -3.24 1.74
N LYS A 45 -11.93 -1.98 1.31
CA LYS A 45 -11.47 -1.60 -0.03
C LYS A 45 -10.00 -2.01 -0.20
N CYS A 46 -9.68 -2.54 -1.38
CA CYS A 46 -8.34 -3.02 -1.67
C CYS A 46 -7.98 -2.78 -3.13
N PHE A 47 -6.68 -2.79 -3.40
CA PHE A 47 -6.12 -2.76 -4.75
C PHE A 47 -5.02 -3.80 -4.87
N PHE A 48 -4.76 -4.25 -6.10
CA PHE A 48 -3.64 -5.12 -6.44
C PHE A 48 -3.08 -4.68 -7.79
N ILE A 49 -1.82 -4.24 -7.82
CA ILE A 49 -1.15 -3.74 -9.02
C ILE A 49 0.01 -4.65 -9.37
N LEU A 50 -0.01 -5.17 -10.59
CA LEU A 50 1.10 -5.92 -11.16
C LEU A 50 2.21 -4.97 -11.59
N THR A 51 3.45 -5.30 -11.27
CA THR A 51 4.65 -4.54 -11.65
C THR A 51 5.83 -5.48 -11.85
N ASP A 52 6.75 -5.11 -12.74
CA ASP A 52 7.95 -5.90 -13.02
C ASP A 52 9.03 -5.72 -11.95
N ASN A 53 8.96 -4.63 -11.18
CA ASN A 53 9.93 -4.33 -10.13
C ASN A 53 9.28 -3.71 -8.89
N ARG A 54 10.08 -3.68 -7.81
CA ARG A 54 9.72 -3.12 -6.51
C ARG A 54 10.58 -1.91 -6.17
N GLU A 55 11.04 -1.16 -7.16
CA GLU A 55 11.87 0.01 -6.85
C GLU A 55 11.07 1.05 -6.05
N ALA A 56 11.75 1.80 -5.17
CA ALA A 56 11.09 2.79 -4.31
C ALA A 56 10.24 3.79 -5.12
N ALA A 57 10.70 4.18 -6.31
CA ALA A 57 9.96 5.05 -7.22
C ALA A 57 8.65 4.40 -7.71
N THR A 58 8.71 3.13 -8.09
CA THR A 58 7.55 2.33 -8.53
C THR A 58 6.52 2.23 -7.40
N LEU A 59 6.95 1.85 -6.20
CA LEU A 59 6.07 1.72 -5.04
C LEU A 59 5.44 3.06 -4.66
N ARG A 60 6.24 4.13 -4.63
CA ARG A 60 5.76 5.48 -4.33
C ARG A 60 4.70 5.93 -5.33
N ASN A 61 4.88 5.63 -6.62
CA ASN A 61 3.91 5.96 -7.66
C ASN A 61 2.61 5.16 -7.48
N ILE A 62 2.69 3.86 -7.22
CA ILE A 62 1.51 3.02 -6.94
C ILE A 62 0.75 3.54 -5.72
N ILE A 63 1.44 3.82 -4.61
CA ILE A 63 0.82 4.34 -3.39
C ILE A 63 0.16 5.70 -3.65
N LYS A 64 0.82 6.61 -4.38
CA LYS A 64 0.26 7.92 -4.72
C LYS A 64 -1.02 7.82 -5.55
N GLN A 65 -1.12 6.82 -6.44
CA GLN A 65 -2.28 6.62 -7.31
C GLN A 65 -3.43 5.91 -6.59
N HIS A 66 -3.13 5.00 -5.66
CA HIS A 66 -4.12 4.08 -5.08
C HIS A 66 -4.42 4.31 -3.60
N ALA A 67 -3.69 5.18 -2.91
CA ALA A 67 -4.01 5.62 -1.55
C ALA A 67 -4.29 7.12 -1.52
N ARG A 68 -5.41 7.51 -0.89
CA ARG A 68 -5.75 8.94 -0.73
C ARG A 68 -4.73 9.63 0.18
N GLU A 69 -4.50 10.91 -0.06
CA GLU A 69 -3.72 11.75 0.86
C GLU A 69 -4.30 11.74 2.28
N ARG A 70 -3.44 12.03 3.27
CA ARG A 70 -3.74 12.02 4.72
C ARG A 70 -4.11 10.65 5.29
N SER A 71 -3.91 9.58 4.52
CA SER A 71 -3.96 8.21 5.01
C SER A 71 -2.82 7.91 5.98
N ILE A 72 -3.00 6.89 6.80
CA ILE A 72 -1.97 6.31 7.66
C ILE A 72 -1.51 5.03 6.97
N ILE A 73 -0.33 5.06 6.37
CA ILE A 73 0.21 3.93 5.61
C ILE A 73 1.03 3.04 6.54
N HIS A 74 0.67 1.77 6.61
CA HIS A 74 1.41 0.72 7.30
C HIS A 74 2.09 -0.17 6.26
N THR A 75 3.41 -0.25 6.30
CA THR A 75 4.20 -1.18 5.48
C THR A 75 5.17 -1.95 6.38
N ASP A 76 5.86 -2.95 5.84
CA ASP A 76 6.99 -3.56 6.53
C ASP A 76 8.18 -2.57 6.69
N LYS A 77 9.31 -3.06 7.22
CA LYS A 77 10.53 -2.26 7.44
C LYS A 77 11.42 -2.13 6.20
N TRP A 78 10.93 -2.51 5.02
CA TRP A 78 11.78 -2.51 3.85
C TRP A 78 12.08 -1.09 3.33
N HIS A 79 13.32 -0.89 2.88
CA HIS A 79 13.85 0.41 2.46
C HIS A 79 13.12 1.00 1.23
N GLY A 80 12.47 0.15 0.43
CA GLY A 80 11.65 0.59 -0.72
C GLY A 80 10.54 1.57 -0.32
N TYR A 81 10.04 1.49 0.91
CA TYR A 81 9.01 2.35 1.47
C TYR A 81 9.53 3.59 2.20
N SER A 82 10.81 3.92 2.09
CA SER A 82 11.34 5.15 2.69
C SER A 82 10.71 6.40 2.07
N HIS A 83 10.59 7.48 2.84
CA HIS A 83 10.15 8.80 2.36
C HIS A 83 8.69 8.91 1.90
N LEU A 84 7.81 8.00 2.33
CA LEU A 84 6.37 8.12 2.04
C LEU A 84 5.72 9.35 2.69
N ASP A 85 6.31 9.90 3.75
CA ASP A 85 5.84 11.13 4.41
C ASP A 85 5.80 12.33 3.44
N SER A 86 6.62 12.32 2.39
CA SER A 86 6.61 13.32 1.32
C SER A 86 5.32 13.34 0.48
N LEU A 87 4.43 12.36 0.63
CA LEU A 87 3.15 12.24 -0.08
C LEU A 87 1.97 12.81 0.72
N ASN A 88 2.19 13.64 1.73
CA ASN A 88 1.14 14.11 2.64
C ASN A 88 0.41 12.92 3.33
N MET A 89 1.16 11.86 3.62
CA MET A 89 0.69 10.64 4.28
C MET A 89 1.46 10.45 5.59
N LYS A 90 0.88 9.72 6.54
CA LYS A 90 1.58 9.33 7.78
C LYS A 90 2.12 7.93 7.62
N HIS A 91 3.45 7.76 7.51
CA HIS A 91 4.04 6.43 7.40
C HIS A 91 4.27 5.79 8.76
N ARG A 92 3.92 4.50 8.86
CA ARG A 92 4.22 3.61 9.97
C ARG A 92 4.82 2.33 9.44
N ARG A 93 5.81 1.81 10.15
CA ARG A 93 6.47 0.54 9.83
C ARG A 93 6.00 -0.53 10.80
N VAL A 94 5.62 -1.68 10.27
CA VAL A 94 5.26 -2.87 11.02
C VAL A 94 6.53 -3.66 11.30
N ASN A 95 6.85 -3.82 12.58
CA ASN A 95 7.94 -4.66 13.04
C ASN A 95 7.41 -6.05 13.35
N HIS A 96 7.45 -6.96 12.36
CA HIS A 96 6.96 -8.33 12.50
C HIS A 96 7.67 -9.13 13.62
N SER A 97 8.94 -8.84 13.91
CA SER A 97 9.67 -9.52 15.00
C SER A 97 9.12 -9.20 16.39
N LYS A 98 8.40 -8.07 16.54
CA LYS A 98 7.88 -7.58 17.82
C LYS A 98 6.37 -7.39 17.82
N ASN A 99 5.71 -7.63 16.68
CA ASN A 99 4.30 -7.25 16.43
C ASN A 99 3.99 -5.80 16.87
N LYS A 100 4.92 -4.87 16.62
CA LYS A 100 4.79 -3.45 17.00
C LYS A 100 4.76 -2.55 15.78
N ILE A 101 3.97 -1.48 15.87
CA ILE A 101 3.92 -0.41 14.86
C ILE A 101 4.83 0.73 15.31
N GLU A 102 5.80 1.09 14.48
CA GLU A 102 6.79 2.15 14.73
C GLU A 102 6.59 3.31 13.74
N ARG A 103 7.08 4.53 14.04
CA ARG A 103 7.06 5.62 13.04
C ARG A 103 7.93 5.24 11.85
N GLY A 104 7.39 5.42 10.63
CA GLY A 104 8.18 5.42 9.42
C GLY A 104 8.99 6.71 9.29
N THR A 105 9.98 6.68 8.39
CA THR A 105 10.75 7.83 7.89
C THR A 105 10.74 7.75 6.37
#